data_AF-A0A7J7ZWM2-F1
#
_entry.id   AF-A0A7J7ZWM2-F1
#
_cell.length_a   1.000
_cell.length_b   1.000
_cell.length_c   1.000
_cell.angle_alpha   90.00
_cell.angle_beta   90.00
_cell.angle_gamma   90.00
#
_symmetry.space_group_name_H-M   'P 1'
#
loop_
_entity.id
_entity.type
_entity.pdbx_description
1 polymer ?
#
loop_
_entity_poly.entity_id
_entity_poly.type
_entity_poly.pdbx_seq_one_letter_code
_entity_poly.pdbx_strand_id
1 'polypeptide(L)'
;MNMVQNILQINSGDLLRIEAKTLHSILDEVIFKLLSTPSPVLRSTATKLLLLMAESHQEILILLRLSACYKGLRSLLNKQKPGTEFRHEFRQLISLLSPKVYQEVEEQKLHQAACLIQAYWKGFQTRKRLKKLPSAVITLQRNFRSKRAKILLKLKRQKEEEDNRLQLQLEKQRAMRLSREVRLNMLEIVHPGQVEKHNREIEEKSALIIQKHWRGYRERKNFHQQKPSLVEYKAAVTLQRATLKFLAKCRTKKKLFAPWQGLRELTDARRVELKQHVDDYVRRHPSSQMSDVASRELHSQAQERLQHYFMGRALEDRAQQHRDALKAQISTNIEQLMKAPSLKEAEGKEPELFLSRSRPVAAKAKQAHLTTLKHIQAPWWKKLGEEAGDEIDVPKDELSIELGTLFIGGTKPP
;
A
#
# COMPACT_ATOMS: atom_id res chain seq x y z
N MET A 1 -11.44 51.28 46.10
CA MET A 1 -11.36 50.00 45.35
C MET A 1 -12.17 48.91 46.03
N ASN A 2 -11.79 48.39 47.21
CA ASN A 2 -12.51 47.27 47.87
C ASN A 2 -13.99 47.56 48.20
N MET A 3 -14.32 48.78 48.63
CA MET A 3 -15.72 49.15 48.90
C MET A 3 -16.59 49.12 47.63
N VAL A 4 -16.07 49.64 46.51
CA VAL A 4 -16.78 49.64 45.22
C VAL A 4 -16.89 48.22 44.65
N GLN A 5 -15.86 47.39 44.84
CA GLN A 5 -15.87 45.98 44.46
C GLN A 5 -16.91 45.16 45.24
N ASN A 6 -17.04 45.41 46.55
CA ASN A 6 -18.04 44.75 47.39
C ASN A 6 -19.47 45.22 47.06
N ILE A 7 -19.67 46.50 46.75
CA ILE A 7 -20.96 47.04 46.32
C ILE A 7 -21.38 46.44 44.96
N LEU A 8 -20.44 46.30 44.02
CA LEU A 8 -20.64 45.66 42.72
C LEU A 8 -21.01 44.17 42.82
N GLN A 9 -20.50 43.46 43.83
CA GLN A 9 -20.80 42.03 44.05
C GLN A 9 -22.15 41.80 44.76
N ILE A 10 -22.64 42.77 45.55
CA ILE A 10 -23.85 42.63 46.37
C ILE A 10 -25.08 43.21 45.66
N ASN A 11 -24.95 44.35 44.97
CA ASN A 11 -26.06 45.02 44.27
C ASN A 11 -25.60 45.49 42.88
N SER A 12 -25.57 44.57 41.91
CA SER A 12 -25.15 44.86 40.53
C SER A 12 -26.14 45.73 39.74
N GLY A 13 -27.19 46.31 40.34
CA GLY A 13 -28.21 47.12 39.65
C GLY A 13 -28.16 48.63 39.97
N ASP A 14 -27.45 49.04 41.02
CA ASP A 14 -27.50 50.42 41.52
C ASP A 14 -26.49 51.37 40.84
N LEU A 15 -25.54 50.87 40.04
CA LEU A 15 -24.55 51.74 39.38
C LEU A 15 -25.13 52.65 38.28
N LEU A 16 -26.22 52.24 37.63
CA LEU A 16 -26.88 53.07 36.62
C LEU A 16 -27.84 54.10 37.25
N ARG A 17 -28.13 53.99 38.55
CA ARG A 17 -28.88 55.01 39.31
C ARG A 17 -27.99 56.20 39.73
N ILE A 18 -26.68 56.04 39.60
CA ILE A 18 -25.68 57.09 39.87
C ILE A 18 -25.72 58.11 38.73
N GLU A 19 -25.67 59.39 39.07
CA GLU A 19 -25.64 60.49 38.10
C GLU A 19 -24.51 60.28 37.06
N ALA A 20 -24.77 60.55 35.79
CA ALA A 20 -23.80 60.28 34.72
C ALA A 20 -22.42 60.92 34.97
N LYS A 21 -22.37 62.11 35.59
CA LYS A 21 -21.12 62.81 35.92
C LYS A 21 -20.28 62.07 36.96
N THR A 22 -20.93 61.50 37.98
CA THR A 22 -20.24 60.75 39.03
C THR A 22 -19.79 59.38 38.54
N LEU A 23 -20.53 58.74 37.63
CA LEU A 23 -20.09 57.52 36.95
C LEU A 23 -18.82 57.73 36.10
N HIS A 24 -18.75 58.82 35.33
CA HIS A 24 -17.54 59.15 34.56
C HIS A 24 -16.34 59.44 35.47
N SER A 25 -16.53 60.16 36.57
CA SER A 25 -15.47 60.41 37.55
C SER A 25 -14.94 59.12 38.18
N ILE A 26 -15.81 58.15 38.47
CA ILE A 26 -15.42 56.82 38.97
C ILE A 26 -14.63 56.06 37.90
N LEU A 27 -15.10 56.04 36.64
CA LEU A 27 -14.41 55.38 35.54
C LEU A 27 -13.05 56.00 35.25
N ASP A 28 -12.96 57.33 35.23
CA ASP A 28 -11.73 58.08 35.02
C ASP A 28 -10.71 57.81 36.12
N GLU A 29 -11.14 57.81 37.38
CA GLU A 29 -10.24 57.49 38.51
C GLU A 29 -9.74 56.05 38.42
N VAL A 30 -10.59 55.08 38.06
CA VAL A 30 -10.18 53.68 37.94
C VAL A 30 -9.26 53.47 36.73
N ILE A 31 -9.54 54.11 35.59
CA ILE A 31 -8.68 54.10 34.40
C ILE A 31 -7.35 54.79 34.69
N PHE A 32 -7.36 55.90 35.42
CA PHE A 32 -6.14 56.59 35.85
C PHE A 32 -5.31 55.71 36.78
N LYS A 33 -5.93 55.02 37.75
CA LYS A 33 -5.22 54.06 38.62
C LYS A 33 -4.67 52.87 37.85
N LEU A 34 -5.36 52.41 36.81
CA LEU A 34 -4.89 51.36 35.93
C LEU A 34 -3.67 51.80 35.11
N LEU A 35 -3.71 53.01 34.54
CA LEU A 35 -2.69 53.48 33.59
C LEU A 35 -1.47 54.12 34.26
N SER A 36 -1.65 54.84 35.37
CA SER A 36 -0.64 55.71 35.98
C SER A 36 -0.01 55.16 37.26
N THR A 37 -0.56 54.10 37.86
CA THR A 37 -0.06 53.58 39.15
C THR A 37 1.12 52.61 38.96
N PRO A 38 2.27 52.81 39.63
CA PRO A 38 3.43 51.91 39.50
C PRO A 38 3.22 50.55 40.20
N SER A 39 2.36 50.46 41.22
CA SER A 39 2.10 49.21 41.95
C SER A 39 1.32 48.18 41.10
N PRO A 40 1.82 46.93 40.96
CA PRO A 40 1.15 45.89 40.18
C PRO A 40 -0.17 45.41 40.83
N VAL A 41 -0.25 45.43 42.16
CA VAL A 41 -1.45 45.03 42.93
C VAL A 41 -2.60 46.01 42.67
N LEU A 42 -2.31 47.32 42.69
CA LEU A 42 -3.31 48.35 42.41
C LEU A 42 -3.79 48.29 40.95
N ARG A 43 -2.88 48.03 40.00
CA ARG A 43 -3.25 47.80 38.59
C ARG A 43 -4.10 46.55 38.41
N SER A 44 -3.80 45.46 39.11
CA SER A 44 -4.60 44.23 39.10
C SER A 44 -6.02 44.49 39.63
N THR A 45 -6.15 45.15 40.78
CA THR A 45 -7.47 45.50 41.34
C THR A 45 -8.26 46.46 40.43
N ALA A 46 -7.61 47.44 39.80
CA ALA A 46 -8.25 48.34 38.83
C ALA A 46 -8.72 47.58 37.58
N THR A 47 -7.92 46.63 37.10
CA THR A 47 -8.26 45.79 35.94
C THR A 47 -9.47 44.92 36.24
N LYS A 48 -9.48 44.27 37.41
CA LYS A 48 -10.59 43.43 37.87
C LYS A 48 -11.86 44.23 38.08
N LEU A 49 -11.74 45.44 38.63
CA LEU A 49 -12.89 46.31 38.85
C LEU A 49 -13.49 46.83 37.54
N LEU A 50 -12.65 47.26 36.57
CA LEU A 50 -13.13 47.62 35.23
C LEU A 50 -13.74 46.43 34.49
N LEU A 51 -13.14 45.24 34.62
CA LEU A 51 -13.67 44.02 34.03
C LEU A 51 -15.05 43.68 34.61
N LEU A 52 -15.19 43.72 35.93
CA LEU A 52 -16.48 43.47 36.60
C LEU A 52 -17.53 44.51 36.20
N MET A 53 -17.18 45.80 36.15
CA MET A 53 -18.11 46.86 35.73
C MET A 53 -18.54 46.73 34.25
N ALA A 54 -17.60 46.29 33.40
CA ALA A 54 -17.86 46.03 32.01
C ALA A 54 -18.73 44.78 31.80
N GLU A 55 -18.46 43.69 32.53
CA GLU A 55 -19.24 42.46 32.44
C GLU A 55 -20.63 42.59 33.05
N SER A 56 -20.80 43.41 34.09
CA SER A 56 -22.09 43.59 34.76
C SER A 56 -23.07 44.48 33.99
N HIS A 57 -22.57 45.46 33.21
CA HIS A 57 -23.41 46.42 32.50
C HIS A 57 -22.98 46.69 31.06
N GLN A 58 -23.91 46.45 30.13
CA GLN A 58 -23.68 46.66 28.71
C GLN A 58 -23.57 48.15 28.33
N GLU A 59 -24.20 49.08 29.06
CA GLU A 59 -24.05 50.52 28.81
C GLU A 59 -22.64 51.02 29.14
N ILE A 60 -22.02 50.51 30.21
CA ILE A 60 -20.63 50.84 30.59
C ILE A 60 -19.67 50.31 29.52
N LEU A 61 -19.90 49.11 29.00
CA LEU A 61 -19.15 48.57 27.85
C LEU A 61 -19.30 49.44 26.59
N ILE A 62 -20.51 49.91 26.29
CA ILE A 62 -20.77 50.78 25.14
C ILE A 62 -20.07 52.13 25.33
N LEU A 63 -20.13 52.72 26.53
CA LEU A 63 -19.40 53.94 26.90
C LEU A 63 -17.89 53.77 26.72
N LEU A 64 -17.30 52.69 27.23
CA LEU A 64 -15.86 52.43 27.11
C LEU A 64 -15.41 52.13 25.66
N ARG A 65 -16.30 51.62 24.80
CA ARG A 65 -16.01 51.30 23.39
C ARG A 65 -16.23 52.45 22.43
N LEU A 66 -17.30 53.23 22.61
CA LEU A 66 -17.84 54.16 21.60
C LEU A 66 -17.85 55.63 22.03
N SER A 67 -17.65 55.96 23.32
CA SER A 67 -17.63 57.36 23.74
C SER A 67 -16.37 58.09 23.27
N ALA A 68 -16.50 59.39 23.00
CA ALA A 68 -15.37 60.25 22.66
C ALA A 68 -14.37 60.39 23.82
N CYS A 69 -14.84 60.31 25.06
CA CYS A 69 -14.06 60.47 26.29
C CYS A 69 -13.00 59.37 26.48
N TYR A 70 -13.29 58.14 26.04
CA TYR A 70 -12.37 56.99 26.16
C TYR A 70 -11.71 56.59 24.83
N LYS A 71 -11.78 57.47 23.82
CA LYS A 71 -11.18 57.26 22.50
C LYS A 71 -9.66 57.14 22.62
N GLY A 72 -9.15 55.92 22.45
CA GLY A 72 -7.72 55.62 22.54
C GLY A 72 -7.29 54.81 23.76
N LEU A 73 -8.20 54.56 24.72
CA LEU A 73 -7.95 53.71 25.89
C LEU A 73 -7.37 52.34 25.49
N ARG A 74 -7.95 51.67 24.49
CA ARG A 74 -7.44 50.40 23.95
C ARG A 74 -5.99 50.48 23.46
N SER A 75 -5.63 51.56 22.76
CA SER A 75 -4.28 51.73 22.23
C SER A 75 -3.24 51.91 23.35
N LEU A 76 -3.65 52.56 24.45
CA LEU A 76 -2.84 52.72 25.65
C LEU A 76 -2.70 51.38 26.38
N LEU A 77 -3.78 50.62 26.52
CA LEU A 77 -3.77 49.28 27.11
C LEU A 77 -2.90 48.28 26.33
N ASN A 78 -2.97 48.30 24.99
CA ASN A 78 -2.15 47.42 24.13
C ASN A 78 -0.65 47.75 24.19
N LYS A 79 -0.27 49.00 24.51
CA LYS A 79 1.12 49.42 24.67
C LYS A 79 1.69 49.02 26.04
N GLN A 80 0.83 48.76 27.03
CA GLN A 80 1.27 48.33 28.35
C GLN A 80 1.60 46.83 28.38
N LYS A 81 2.72 46.48 29.00
CA LYS A 81 3.08 45.10 29.31
C LYS A 81 2.60 44.76 30.73
N PRO A 82 1.53 43.95 30.90
CA PRO A 82 1.11 43.52 32.23
C PRO A 82 2.17 42.59 32.85
N GLY A 83 2.32 42.66 34.17
CA GLY A 83 3.08 41.66 34.94
C GLY A 83 2.37 40.30 34.94
N THR A 84 3.08 39.24 35.34
CA THR A 84 2.57 37.85 35.29
C THR A 84 1.27 37.64 36.07
N GLU A 85 1.02 38.45 37.10
CA GLU A 85 -0.02 38.25 38.14
C GLU A 85 -1.46 38.63 37.73
N PHE A 86 -1.67 39.42 36.67
CA PHE A 86 -3.02 39.87 36.23
C PHE A 86 -3.19 39.85 34.71
N ARG A 87 -2.30 39.11 34.04
CA ARG A 87 -2.23 39.02 32.58
C ARG A 87 -3.51 38.48 31.97
N HIS A 88 -4.25 37.65 32.69
CA HIS A 88 -5.47 37.01 32.19
C HIS A 88 -6.63 38.01 32.14
N GLU A 89 -6.89 38.68 33.25
CA GLU A 89 -7.94 39.68 33.42
C GLU A 89 -7.68 40.91 32.52
N PHE A 90 -6.41 41.28 32.36
CA PHE A 90 -6.00 42.34 31.44
C PHE A 90 -6.27 41.97 29.96
N ARG A 91 -6.02 40.71 29.58
CA ARG A 91 -6.33 40.22 28.23
C ARG A 91 -7.83 40.11 27.99
N GLN A 92 -8.59 39.67 28.99
CA GLN A 92 -10.05 39.63 28.92
C GLN A 92 -10.63 41.04 28.72
N LEU A 93 -10.17 42.03 29.48
CA LEU A 93 -10.58 43.42 29.32
C LEU A 93 -10.26 43.96 27.91
N ILE A 94 -9.07 43.69 27.37
CA ILE A 94 -8.70 44.09 26.00
C ILE A 94 -9.57 43.39 24.95
N SER A 95 -9.89 42.10 25.16
CA SER A 95 -10.76 41.34 24.25
C SER A 95 -12.18 41.88 24.25
N LEU A 96 -12.72 42.24 25.42
CA LEU A 96 -14.03 42.87 25.56
C LEU A 96 -14.03 44.29 24.97
N LEU A 97 -12.94 45.04 25.02
CA LEU A 97 -12.86 46.37 24.41
C LEU A 97 -12.62 46.33 22.88
N SER A 98 -12.39 45.15 22.29
CA SER A 98 -12.17 44.99 20.84
C SER A 98 -13.50 44.75 20.10
N PRO A 99 -13.82 45.53 19.04
CA PRO A 99 -15.01 45.28 18.22
C PRO A 99 -14.88 43.95 17.47
N LYS A 100 -15.95 43.15 17.46
CA LYS A 100 -16.04 41.86 16.73
C LYS A 100 -15.61 41.97 15.26
N VAL A 101 -15.92 43.11 14.62
CA VAL A 101 -15.56 43.48 13.24
C VAL A 101 -14.05 43.42 12.97
N TYR A 102 -13.18 43.77 13.93
CA TYR A 102 -11.72 43.71 13.72
C TYR A 102 -11.18 42.27 13.73
N GLN A 103 -11.82 41.35 14.48
CA GLN A 103 -11.43 39.95 14.48
C GLN A 103 -11.85 39.27 13.16
N GLU A 104 -13.05 39.57 12.67
CA GLU A 104 -13.57 39.04 11.40
C GLU A 104 -12.70 39.46 10.19
N VAL A 105 -12.21 40.70 10.16
CA VAL A 105 -11.32 41.19 9.09
C VAL A 105 -9.96 40.47 9.12
N GLU A 106 -9.42 40.20 10.30
CA GLU A 106 -8.14 39.49 10.43
C GLU A 106 -8.30 38.00 10.08
N GLU A 107 -9.41 37.37 10.49
CA GLU A 107 -9.76 36.00 10.10
C GLU A 107 -9.96 35.87 8.58
N GLN A 108 -10.58 36.85 7.93
CA GLN A 108 -10.71 36.87 6.46
C GLN A 108 -9.35 36.95 5.76
N LYS A 109 -8.41 37.76 6.26
CA LYS A 109 -7.05 37.83 5.70
C LYS A 109 -6.31 36.50 5.86
N LEU A 110 -6.42 35.87 7.04
CA LEU A 110 -5.83 34.56 7.29
C LEU A 110 -6.44 33.48 6.39
N HIS A 111 -7.76 33.53 6.19
CA HIS A 111 -8.46 32.63 5.28
C HIS A 111 -8.01 32.82 3.82
N GLN A 112 -7.91 34.07 3.36
CA GLN A 112 -7.40 34.39 2.02
C GLN A 112 -5.96 33.89 1.82
N ALA A 113 -5.08 34.12 2.81
CA ALA A 113 -3.71 33.62 2.77
C ALA A 113 -3.67 32.08 2.72
N ALA A 114 -4.48 31.40 3.53
CA ALA A 114 -4.59 29.95 3.52
C ALA A 114 -5.08 29.42 2.16
N CYS A 115 -6.11 30.04 1.57
CA CYS A 115 -6.62 29.71 0.25
C CYS A 115 -5.55 29.87 -0.84
N LEU A 116 -4.74 30.93 -0.76
CA LEU A 116 -3.66 31.19 -1.72
C LEU A 116 -2.55 30.13 -1.63
N ILE A 117 -2.12 29.79 -0.40
CA ILE A 117 -1.15 28.71 -0.15
C ILE A 117 -1.70 27.37 -0.67
N GLN A 118 -2.97 27.07 -0.37
CA GLN A 118 -3.63 25.84 -0.83
C GLN A 118 -3.71 25.77 -2.35
N ALA A 119 -4.09 26.87 -3.02
CA ALA A 119 -4.15 26.94 -4.48
C ALA A 119 -2.77 26.71 -5.09
N TYR A 120 -1.73 27.34 -4.53
CA TYR A 120 -0.36 27.19 -5.01
C TYR A 120 0.14 25.75 -4.84
N TRP A 121 -0.13 25.13 -3.68
CA TRP A 121 0.21 23.74 -3.40
C TRP A 121 -0.51 22.77 -4.33
N LYS A 122 -1.83 22.91 -4.52
CA LYS A 122 -2.60 22.10 -5.47
C LYS A 122 -2.03 22.24 -6.89
N GLY A 123 -1.73 23.47 -7.32
CA GLY A 123 -1.09 23.72 -8.62
C GLY A 123 0.28 23.07 -8.75
N PHE A 124 1.12 23.16 -7.71
CA PHE A 124 2.43 22.49 -7.68
C PHE A 124 2.29 20.97 -7.79
N GLN A 125 1.36 20.35 -7.05
CA GLN A 125 1.09 18.92 -7.14
C GLN A 125 0.69 18.51 -8.56
N THR A 126 -0.22 19.24 -9.20
CA THR A 126 -0.66 18.96 -10.58
C THR A 126 0.51 19.09 -11.56
N ARG A 127 1.29 20.17 -11.48
CA ARG A 127 2.47 20.36 -12.35
C ARG A 127 3.51 19.26 -12.15
N LYS A 128 3.74 18.82 -10.91
CA LYS A 128 4.64 17.70 -10.60
C LYS A 128 4.15 16.38 -11.19
N ARG A 129 2.83 16.12 -11.20
CA ARG A 129 2.24 14.95 -11.85
C ARG A 129 2.37 15.03 -13.37
N LEU A 130 2.05 16.17 -13.97
CA LEU A 130 2.16 16.39 -15.42
C LEU A 130 3.61 16.25 -15.90
N LYS A 131 4.60 16.74 -15.16
CA LYS A 131 6.02 16.53 -15.48
C LYS A 131 6.43 15.05 -15.53
N LYS A 132 5.75 14.17 -14.79
CA LYS A 132 6.02 12.72 -14.80
C LYS A 132 5.32 11.97 -15.94
N LEU A 133 4.26 12.56 -16.52
CA LEU A 133 3.45 11.91 -17.55
C LEU A 133 4.26 11.51 -18.79
N PRO A 134 5.15 12.36 -19.36
CA PRO A 134 5.95 11.98 -20.53
C PRO A 134 6.83 10.76 -20.29
N SER A 135 7.44 10.65 -19.11
CA SER A 135 8.27 9.48 -18.76
C SER A 135 7.44 8.19 -18.71
N ALA A 136 6.23 8.24 -18.15
CA ALA A 136 5.32 7.10 -18.14
C ALA A 136 4.90 6.70 -19.57
N VAL A 137 4.56 7.67 -20.42
CA VAL A 137 4.19 7.44 -21.82
C VAL A 137 5.36 6.83 -22.61
N ILE A 138 6.56 7.37 -22.49
CA ILE A 138 7.77 6.84 -23.14
C ILE A 138 8.03 5.40 -22.69
N THR A 139 7.86 5.11 -21.40
CA THR A 139 8.03 3.76 -20.84
C THR A 139 7.01 2.80 -21.44
N LEU A 140 5.74 3.20 -21.53
CA LEU A 140 4.69 2.40 -22.14
C LEU A 140 4.95 2.14 -23.63
N GLN A 141 5.32 3.18 -24.39
CA GLN A 141 5.67 3.07 -25.80
C GLN A 141 6.87 2.13 -26.02
N ARG A 142 7.91 2.23 -25.18
CA ARG A 142 9.08 1.35 -25.23
C ARG A 142 8.70 -0.10 -24.98
N ASN A 143 7.88 -0.35 -23.95
CA ASN A 143 7.41 -1.69 -23.62
C ASN A 143 6.55 -2.29 -24.75
N PHE A 144 5.66 -1.49 -25.33
CA PHE A 144 4.86 -1.90 -26.49
C PHE A 144 5.73 -2.29 -27.68
N ARG A 145 6.69 -1.42 -28.06
CA ARG A 145 7.63 -1.69 -29.16
C ARG A 145 8.46 -2.96 -28.90
N SER A 146 8.96 -3.14 -27.67
CA SER A 146 9.70 -4.34 -27.28
C SER A 146 8.85 -5.60 -27.36
N LYS A 147 7.60 -5.56 -26.86
CA LYS A 147 6.67 -6.69 -26.92
C LYS A 147 6.37 -7.07 -28.37
N ARG A 148 6.07 -6.08 -29.23
CA ARG A 148 5.83 -6.28 -30.66
C ARG A 148 7.04 -6.91 -31.36
N ALA A 149 8.25 -6.41 -31.10
CA ALA A 149 9.48 -6.99 -31.67
C ALA A 149 9.70 -8.45 -31.23
N LYS A 150 9.46 -8.77 -29.95
CA LYS A 150 9.56 -10.14 -29.43
C LYS A 150 8.56 -11.09 -30.08
N ILE A 151 7.33 -10.64 -30.31
CA ILE A 151 6.29 -11.44 -30.97
C ILE A 151 6.70 -11.73 -32.42
N LEU A 152 7.12 -10.71 -33.17
CA LEU A 152 7.59 -10.87 -34.55
C LEU A 152 8.79 -11.82 -34.65
N LEU A 153 9.75 -11.71 -33.74
CA LEU A 153 10.90 -12.61 -33.70
C LEU A 153 10.50 -14.06 -33.42
N LYS A 154 9.53 -14.29 -32.52
CA LYS A 154 9.00 -15.63 -32.25
C LYS A 154 8.30 -16.23 -33.47
N LEU A 155 7.44 -15.45 -34.13
CA LEU A 155 6.75 -15.90 -35.35
C LEU A 155 7.76 -16.23 -36.45
N LYS A 156 8.79 -15.40 -36.63
CA LYS A 156 9.85 -15.67 -37.61
C LYS A 156 10.60 -16.97 -37.29
N ARG A 157 10.98 -17.18 -36.03
CA ARG A 157 11.63 -18.42 -35.59
C ARG A 157 10.75 -19.65 -35.79
N GLN A 158 9.46 -19.55 -35.46
CA GLN A 158 8.51 -20.64 -35.67
C GLN A 158 8.40 -21.01 -37.15
N LYS A 159 8.29 -20.01 -38.03
CA LYS A 159 8.28 -20.24 -39.47
C LYS A 159 9.59 -20.89 -39.95
N GLU A 160 10.74 -20.37 -39.52
CA GLU A 160 12.05 -20.96 -39.84
C GLU A 160 12.15 -22.42 -39.34
N GLU A 161 11.65 -22.72 -38.13
CA GLU A 161 11.61 -24.09 -37.60
C GLU A 161 10.69 -25.01 -38.40
N GLU A 162 9.53 -24.53 -38.83
CA GLU A 162 8.59 -25.28 -39.68
C GLU A 162 9.18 -25.55 -41.07
N ASP A 163 9.78 -24.54 -41.70
CA ASP A 163 10.45 -24.65 -43.00
C ASP A 163 11.60 -25.68 -42.92
N ASN A 164 12.41 -25.61 -41.87
CA ASN A 164 13.49 -26.58 -41.63
C ASN A 164 12.97 -28.01 -41.40
N ARG A 165 11.86 -28.18 -40.66
CA ARG A 165 11.23 -29.49 -40.47
C ARG A 165 10.73 -30.07 -41.79
N LEU A 166 10.11 -29.24 -42.63
CA LEU A 166 9.62 -29.66 -43.94
C LEU A 166 10.79 -30.05 -44.86
N GLN A 167 11.86 -29.25 -44.88
CA GLN A 167 13.08 -29.58 -45.65
C GLN A 167 13.66 -30.92 -45.20
N LEU A 168 13.81 -31.15 -43.90
CA LEU A 168 14.33 -32.42 -43.38
C LEU A 168 13.42 -33.61 -43.74
N GLN A 169 12.10 -33.43 -43.74
CA GLN A 169 11.17 -34.48 -44.18
C GLN A 169 11.33 -34.80 -45.67
N LEU A 170 11.47 -33.77 -46.52
CA LEU A 170 11.69 -33.94 -47.96
C LEU A 170 13.03 -34.63 -48.24
N GLU A 171 14.09 -34.24 -47.53
CA GLU A 171 15.40 -34.89 -47.63
C GLU A 171 15.33 -36.36 -47.22
N LYS A 172 14.67 -36.68 -46.09
CA LYS A 172 14.44 -38.06 -45.67
C LYS A 172 13.67 -38.86 -46.73
N GLN A 173 12.63 -38.28 -47.31
CA GLN A 173 11.86 -38.95 -48.38
C GLN A 173 12.71 -39.20 -49.62
N ARG A 174 13.51 -38.21 -50.05
CA ARG A 174 14.44 -38.35 -51.19
C ARG A 174 15.48 -39.43 -50.91
N ALA A 175 16.11 -39.41 -49.75
CA ALA A 175 17.08 -40.42 -49.33
C ALA A 175 16.47 -41.83 -49.28
N MET A 176 15.23 -41.96 -48.77
CA MET A 176 14.51 -43.23 -48.78
C MET A 176 14.23 -43.74 -50.20
N ARG A 177 13.83 -42.85 -51.13
CA ARG A 177 13.61 -43.22 -52.54
C ARG A 177 14.90 -43.70 -53.19
N LEU A 178 15.97 -42.92 -53.08
CA LEU A 178 17.30 -43.28 -53.61
C LEU A 178 17.80 -44.60 -53.04
N SER A 179 17.66 -44.81 -51.72
CA SER A 179 18.06 -46.07 -51.10
C SER A 179 17.25 -47.28 -51.61
N ARG A 180 15.95 -47.10 -51.86
CA ARG A 180 15.09 -48.15 -52.45
C ARG A 180 15.48 -48.44 -53.90
N GLU A 181 15.74 -47.41 -54.69
CA GLU A 181 16.17 -47.54 -56.08
C GLU A 181 17.51 -48.28 -56.20
N VAL A 182 18.52 -47.87 -55.41
CA VAL A 182 19.80 -48.58 -55.35
C VAL A 182 19.62 -50.04 -54.94
N ARG A 183 18.73 -50.33 -53.98
CA ARG A 183 18.43 -51.70 -53.56
C ARG A 183 17.76 -52.51 -54.67
N LEU A 184 16.81 -51.93 -55.41
CA LEU A 184 16.15 -52.59 -56.53
C LEU A 184 17.13 -52.91 -57.65
N ASN A 185 17.98 -51.95 -58.03
CA ASN A 185 19.02 -52.17 -59.05
C ASN A 185 20.02 -53.26 -58.63
N MET A 186 20.36 -53.32 -57.33
CA MET A 186 21.23 -54.37 -56.79
C MET A 186 20.56 -55.75 -56.86
N LEU A 187 19.26 -55.84 -56.57
CA LEU A 187 18.49 -57.09 -56.67
C LEU A 187 18.36 -57.61 -58.11
N GLU A 188 18.39 -56.72 -59.12
CA GLU A 188 18.35 -57.10 -60.54
C GLU A 188 19.64 -57.83 -60.98
N ILE A 189 20.78 -57.52 -60.36
CA ILE A 189 22.11 -58.02 -60.76
C ILE A 189 22.56 -59.22 -59.92
N VAL A 190 22.09 -59.35 -58.67
CA VAL A 190 22.64 -60.31 -57.68
C VAL A 190 21.86 -61.62 -57.63
N HIS A 191 22.59 -62.75 -57.58
CA HIS A 191 21.99 -64.09 -57.50
C HIS A 191 21.20 -64.31 -56.18
N PRO A 192 20.03 -64.98 -56.21
CA PRO A 192 19.15 -65.16 -55.03
C PRO A 192 19.83 -65.74 -53.78
N GLY A 193 20.76 -66.67 -53.95
CA GLY A 193 21.51 -67.27 -52.82
C GLY A 193 22.42 -66.28 -52.05
N GLN A 194 22.90 -65.22 -52.71
CA GLN A 194 23.70 -64.17 -52.06
C GLN A 194 22.81 -63.15 -51.33
N VAL A 195 21.61 -62.88 -51.88
CA VAL A 195 20.59 -62.03 -51.25
C VAL A 195 20.14 -62.61 -49.92
N GLU A 196 19.86 -63.91 -49.87
CA GLU A 196 19.44 -64.60 -48.64
C GLU A 196 20.49 -64.54 -47.53
N LYS A 197 21.77 -64.76 -47.88
CA LYS A 197 22.89 -64.63 -46.91
C LYS A 197 22.98 -63.21 -46.36
N HIS A 198 22.87 -62.19 -47.22
CA HIS A 198 22.91 -60.80 -46.82
C HIS A 198 21.71 -60.39 -45.94
N ASN A 199 20.52 -60.89 -46.25
CA ASN A 199 19.31 -60.65 -45.45
C ASN A 199 19.48 -61.22 -44.04
N ARG A 200 19.99 -62.44 -43.89
CA ARG A 200 20.29 -63.03 -42.57
C ARG A 200 21.29 -62.19 -41.78
N GLU A 201 22.35 -61.71 -42.41
CA GLU A 201 23.31 -60.80 -41.76
C GLU A 201 22.67 -59.48 -41.31
N ILE A 202 21.75 -58.92 -42.09
CA ILE A 202 20.99 -57.72 -41.72
C ILE A 202 20.03 -58.01 -40.57
N GLU A 203 19.33 -59.14 -40.59
CA GLU A 203 18.42 -59.56 -39.53
C GLU A 203 19.14 -59.75 -38.21
N GLU A 204 20.30 -60.42 -38.22
CA GLU A 204 21.16 -60.58 -37.04
C GLU A 204 21.64 -59.22 -36.51
N LYS A 205 22.15 -58.34 -37.38
CA LYS A 205 22.57 -56.98 -36.99
C LYS A 205 21.41 -56.17 -36.42
N SER A 206 20.23 -56.27 -37.04
CA SER A 206 19.01 -55.57 -36.59
C SER A 206 18.55 -56.10 -35.25
N ALA A 207 18.54 -57.42 -35.05
CA ALA A 207 18.22 -58.05 -33.78
C ALA A 207 19.18 -57.60 -32.68
N LEU A 208 20.49 -57.55 -32.94
CA LEU A 208 21.48 -57.04 -31.99
C LEU A 208 21.24 -55.58 -31.61
N ILE A 209 20.90 -54.72 -32.58
CA ILE A 209 20.56 -53.31 -32.32
C ILE A 209 19.31 -53.21 -31.46
N ILE A 210 18.23 -53.91 -31.80
CA ILE A 210 16.98 -53.91 -31.04
C ILE A 210 17.22 -54.42 -29.62
N GLN A 211 17.93 -55.54 -29.47
CA GLN A 211 18.27 -56.11 -28.17
C GLN A 211 19.13 -55.15 -27.33
N LYS A 212 20.12 -54.49 -27.93
CA LYS A 212 20.95 -53.46 -27.27
C LYS A 212 20.09 -52.30 -26.77
N HIS A 213 19.21 -51.76 -27.62
CA HIS A 213 18.31 -50.67 -27.25
C HIS A 213 17.32 -51.08 -26.16
N TRP A 214 16.77 -52.30 -26.25
CA TRP A 214 15.86 -52.86 -25.25
C TRP A 214 16.54 -53.03 -23.89
N ARG A 215 17.73 -53.63 -23.84
CA ARG A 215 18.53 -53.74 -22.60
C ARG A 215 18.75 -52.37 -21.99
N GLY A 216 19.15 -51.38 -22.79
CA GLY A 216 19.33 -50.01 -22.32
C GLY A 216 18.03 -49.36 -21.83
N TYR A 217 16.91 -49.57 -22.54
CA TYR A 217 15.60 -49.07 -22.12
C TYR A 217 15.17 -49.69 -20.78
N ARG A 218 15.35 -51.01 -20.63
CA ARG A 218 15.02 -51.75 -19.40
C ARG A 218 15.77 -51.18 -18.20
N GLU A 219 17.08 -50.99 -18.31
CA GLU A 219 17.88 -50.42 -17.22
C GLU A 219 17.48 -48.97 -16.91
N ARG A 220 17.23 -48.14 -17.94
CA ARG A 220 16.72 -46.79 -17.72
C ARG A 220 15.36 -46.79 -17.04
N LYS A 221 14.45 -47.69 -17.42
CA LYS A 221 13.12 -47.81 -16.79
C LYS A 221 13.25 -48.18 -15.31
N ASN A 222 14.07 -49.18 -15.00
CA ASN A 222 14.37 -49.58 -13.62
C ASN A 222 14.98 -48.42 -12.82
N PHE A 223 15.95 -47.71 -13.39
CA PHE A 223 16.54 -46.53 -12.74
C PHE A 223 15.52 -45.42 -12.52
N HIS A 224 14.64 -45.15 -13.49
CA HIS A 224 13.59 -44.13 -13.33
C HIS A 224 12.59 -44.50 -12.23
N GLN A 225 12.30 -45.79 -12.04
CA GLN A 225 11.48 -46.27 -10.91
C GLN A 225 12.19 -46.06 -9.56
N GLN A 226 13.51 -46.26 -9.50
CA GLN A 226 14.30 -46.06 -8.28
C GLN A 226 14.64 -44.58 -8.01
N LYS A 227 14.66 -43.74 -9.04
CA LYS A 227 15.10 -42.34 -8.97
C LYS A 227 14.38 -41.51 -7.89
N PRO A 228 13.04 -41.59 -7.72
CA PRO A 228 12.36 -40.88 -6.63
C PRO A 228 12.92 -41.25 -5.25
N SER A 229 13.05 -42.55 -4.95
CA SER A 229 13.59 -43.03 -3.67
C SER A 229 15.03 -42.57 -3.42
N LEU A 230 15.86 -42.54 -4.46
CA LEU A 230 17.24 -42.05 -4.36
C LEU A 230 17.30 -40.53 -4.14
N VAL A 231 16.38 -39.77 -4.76
CA VAL A 231 16.25 -38.32 -4.56
C VAL A 231 15.77 -38.03 -3.14
N GLU A 232 14.77 -38.75 -2.64
CA GLU A 232 14.28 -38.64 -1.26
C GLU A 232 15.37 -38.98 -0.25
N TYR A 233 16.09 -40.09 -0.44
CA TYR A 233 17.23 -40.46 0.40
C TYR A 233 18.32 -39.38 0.38
N LYS A 234 18.69 -38.87 -0.81
CA LYS A 234 19.68 -37.79 -0.93
C LYS A 234 19.21 -36.51 -0.24
N ALA A 235 17.93 -36.17 -0.35
CA ALA A 235 17.33 -35.03 0.34
C ALA A 235 17.37 -35.23 1.86
N ALA A 236 16.98 -36.41 2.35
CA ALA A 236 17.05 -36.76 3.77
C ALA A 236 18.47 -36.67 4.32
N VAL A 237 19.47 -37.22 3.62
CA VAL A 237 20.88 -37.11 4.02
C VAL A 237 21.36 -35.65 4.01
N THR A 238 20.92 -34.85 3.04
CA THR A 238 21.23 -33.41 2.98
C THR A 238 20.65 -32.67 4.17
N LEU A 239 19.39 -32.91 4.51
CA LEU A 239 18.72 -32.35 5.68
C LEU A 239 19.39 -32.79 6.98
N GLN A 240 19.66 -34.09 7.15
CA GLN A 240 20.35 -34.62 8.33
C GLN A 240 21.72 -33.96 8.51
N ARG A 241 22.52 -33.83 7.44
CA ARG A 241 23.81 -33.13 7.49
C ARG A 241 23.66 -31.66 7.87
N ALA A 242 22.67 -30.96 7.32
CA ALA A 242 22.41 -29.57 7.65
C ALA A 242 22.01 -29.41 9.13
N THR A 243 21.13 -30.29 9.63
CA THR A 243 20.71 -30.31 11.04
C THR A 243 21.87 -30.61 11.97
N LEU A 244 22.71 -31.60 11.67
CA LEU A 244 23.90 -31.90 12.47
C LEU A 244 24.88 -30.71 12.51
N LYS A 245 25.09 -30.02 11.38
CA LYS A 245 25.90 -28.78 11.33
C LYS A 245 25.28 -27.66 12.16
N PHE A 246 23.96 -27.48 12.08
CA PHE A 246 23.24 -26.51 12.89
C PHE A 246 23.35 -26.83 14.38
N LEU A 247 23.13 -28.08 14.79
CA LEU A 247 23.27 -28.53 16.17
C LEU A 247 24.70 -28.37 16.67
N ALA A 248 25.71 -28.68 15.86
CA ALA A 248 27.11 -28.42 16.19
C ALA A 248 27.35 -26.92 16.42
N LYS A 249 26.81 -26.04 15.56
CA LYS A 249 26.87 -24.58 15.73
C LYS A 249 26.12 -24.10 16.98
N CYS A 250 24.99 -24.70 17.31
CA CYS A 250 24.26 -24.42 18.55
C CYS A 250 25.05 -24.87 19.78
N ARG A 251 25.71 -26.03 19.73
CA ARG A 251 26.58 -26.52 20.80
C ARG A 251 27.82 -25.65 20.96
N THR A 252 28.47 -25.20 19.89
CA THR A 252 29.60 -24.25 19.99
C THR A 252 29.15 -22.91 20.54
N LYS A 253 28.01 -22.36 20.09
CA LYS A 253 27.40 -21.18 20.72
C LYS A 253 27.10 -21.41 22.19
N LYS A 254 26.48 -22.52 22.58
CA LYS A 254 26.25 -22.87 23.99
C LYS A 254 27.55 -23.07 24.78
N LYS A 255 28.65 -23.51 24.16
CA LYS A 255 29.97 -23.57 24.82
C LYS A 255 30.60 -22.18 24.99
N LEU A 256 30.41 -21.29 24.02
CA LEU A 256 30.79 -19.87 24.15
C LEU A 256 29.95 -19.19 25.25
N PHE A 257 28.68 -19.56 25.37
CA PHE A 257 27.81 -19.26 26.50
C PHE A 257 27.85 -20.37 27.54
N ALA A 258 29.06 -20.78 27.96
CA ALA A 258 29.20 -21.54 29.20
C ALA A 258 28.33 -20.89 30.28
N PRO A 259 27.67 -21.66 31.19
CA PRO A 259 26.90 -21.08 32.29
C PRO A 259 27.77 -19.99 32.89
N TRP A 260 27.25 -18.77 32.89
CA TRP A 260 27.98 -17.56 33.27
C TRP A 260 28.65 -17.85 34.61
N GLN A 261 29.91 -18.28 34.58
CA GLN A 261 30.72 -18.46 35.76
C GLN A 261 30.96 -17.03 36.16
N GLY A 262 30.13 -16.55 37.10
CA GLY A 262 30.03 -15.15 37.45
C GLY A 262 31.39 -14.51 37.38
N LEU A 263 31.51 -13.43 36.59
CA LEU A 263 32.74 -12.63 36.49
C LEU A 263 33.37 -12.62 37.88
N ARG A 264 34.52 -13.28 38.05
CA ARG A 264 35.14 -13.51 39.37
C ARG A 264 35.41 -12.18 40.11
N GLU A 265 35.33 -11.08 39.37
CA GLU A 265 35.54 -9.70 39.78
C GLU A 265 34.25 -8.93 40.13
N LEU A 266 33.05 -9.50 39.89
CA LEU A 266 31.77 -8.87 40.23
C LEU A 266 31.32 -9.21 41.66
N THR A 267 32.24 -9.06 42.61
CA THR A 267 31.92 -9.07 44.05
C THR A 267 30.92 -7.94 44.35
N ASP A 268 30.08 -8.07 45.38
CA ASP A 268 29.10 -7.01 45.72
C ASP A 268 29.77 -5.63 45.92
N ALA A 269 31.02 -5.60 46.36
CA ALA A 269 31.83 -4.38 46.41
C ALA A 269 32.00 -3.72 45.02
N ARG A 270 32.34 -4.49 43.98
CA ARG A 270 32.51 -3.99 42.61
C ARG A 270 31.18 -3.58 41.98
N ARG A 271 30.07 -4.26 42.34
CA ARG A 271 28.72 -3.84 41.95
C ARG A 271 28.41 -2.45 42.50
N VAL A 272 28.75 -2.18 43.76
CA VAL A 272 28.56 -0.87 44.40
C VAL A 272 29.43 0.20 43.74
N GLU A 273 30.70 -0.09 43.44
CA GLU A 273 31.58 0.84 42.70
C GLU A 273 31.06 1.16 41.30
N LEU A 274 30.62 0.15 40.54
CA LEU A 274 30.04 0.36 39.21
C LEU A 274 28.74 1.17 39.28
N LYS A 275 27.91 0.91 40.30
CA LYS A 275 26.71 1.70 40.56
C LYS A 275 27.05 3.15 40.89
N GLN A 276 28.07 3.39 41.70
CA GLN A 276 28.58 4.75 41.96
C GLN A 276 29.08 5.41 40.67
N HIS A 277 29.78 4.69 39.80
CA HIS A 277 30.22 5.20 38.50
C HIS A 277 29.05 5.60 37.59
N VAL A 278 27.98 4.80 37.57
CA VAL A 278 26.76 5.10 36.82
C VAL A 278 26.04 6.30 37.44
N ASP A 279 25.90 6.33 38.76
CA ASP A 279 25.26 7.43 39.49
C ASP A 279 26.03 8.74 39.28
N ASP A 280 27.36 8.71 39.32
CA ASP A 280 28.23 9.86 39.04
C ASP A 280 28.16 10.29 37.58
N TYR A 281 28.06 9.35 36.64
CA TYR A 281 27.86 9.68 35.23
C TYR A 281 26.50 10.34 35.00
N VAL A 282 25.43 9.82 35.62
CA VAL A 282 24.08 10.39 35.56
C VAL A 282 24.03 11.78 36.21
N ARG A 283 24.75 11.98 37.33
CA ARG A 283 24.93 13.31 37.94
C ARG A 283 25.64 14.29 37.01
N ARG A 284 26.67 13.83 36.29
CA ARG A 284 27.43 14.65 35.33
C ARG A 284 26.66 14.92 34.03
N HIS A 285 25.70 14.06 33.69
CA HIS A 285 24.88 14.17 32.47
C HIS A 285 23.39 14.09 32.81
N PRO A 286 22.81 15.14 33.41
CA PRO A 286 21.38 15.18 33.66
C PRO A 286 20.64 15.20 32.32
N SER A 287 20.05 14.07 31.96
CA SER A 287 19.10 14.01 30.86
C SER A 287 17.87 14.84 31.22
N SER A 288 17.27 15.52 30.24
CA SER A 288 15.99 16.20 30.41
C SER A 288 15.00 15.22 31.03
N GLN A 289 14.64 15.45 32.30
CA GLN A 289 13.74 14.56 33.02
C GLN A 289 12.36 14.68 32.38
N MET A 290 12.02 13.73 31.51
CA MET A 290 10.62 13.47 31.21
C MET A 290 9.96 13.09 32.53
N SER A 291 8.85 13.75 32.85
CA SER A 291 8.10 13.43 34.06
C SER A 291 7.68 11.94 34.00
N ASP A 292 7.64 11.30 35.17
CA ASP A 292 7.28 9.88 35.28
C ASP A 292 5.89 9.60 34.68
N VAL A 293 5.02 10.60 34.72
CA VAL A 293 3.69 10.59 34.08
C VAL A 293 3.82 10.62 32.55
N ALA A 294 4.65 11.50 32.00
CA ALA A 294 4.89 11.60 30.56
C ALA A 294 5.54 10.33 29.97
N SER A 295 6.39 9.65 30.74
CA SER A 295 6.97 8.35 30.34
C SER A 295 5.90 7.25 30.26
N ARG A 296 5.02 7.18 31.25
CA ARG A 296 3.91 6.21 31.29
C ARG A 296 2.89 6.47 30.18
N GLU A 297 2.57 7.74 29.90
CA GLU A 297 1.72 8.13 28.77
C GLU A 297 2.34 7.78 27.41
N LEU A 298 3.64 7.98 27.24
CA LEU A 298 4.32 7.59 26.00
C LEU A 298 4.28 6.06 25.82
N HIS A 299 4.47 5.31 26.91
CA HIS A 299 4.37 3.86 26.88
C HIS A 299 2.95 3.38 26.53
N SER A 300 1.90 3.97 27.11
CA SER A 300 0.52 3.62 26.77
C SER A 300 0.19 3.94 25.31
N GLN A 301 0.59 5.11 24.82
CA GLN A 301 0.42 5.49 23.41
C GLN A 301 1.16 4.55 22.46
N ALA A 302 2.36 4.08 22.82
CA ALA A 302 3.10 3.10 22.04
C ALA A 302 2.38 1.75 22.00
N GLN A 303 1.81 1.29 23.12
CA GLN A 303 1.04 0.06 23.18
C GLN A 303 -0.27 0.16 22.38
N GLU A 304 -0.99 1.28 22.46
CA GLU A 304 -2.21 1.51 21.67
C GLU A 304 -1.93 1.47 20.16
N ARG A 305 -0.86 2.14 19.71
CA ARG A 305 -0.44 2.10 18.30
C ARG A 305 -0.10 0.70 17.83
N LEU A 306 0.54 -0.10 18.70
CA LEU A 306 0.87 -1.49 18.40
C LEU A 306 -0.38 -2.36 18.29
N GLN A 307 -1.38 -2.15 19.16
CA GLN A 307 -2.67 -2.84 19.08
C GLN A 307 -3.42 -2.50 17.79
N HIS A 308 -3.49 -1.22 17.41
CA HIS A 308 -4.07 -0.79 16.14
C HIS A 308 -3.39 -1.46 14.94
N TYR A 309 -2.06 -1.56 14.96
CA TYR A 309 -1.31 -2.26 13.91
C TYR A 309 -1.71 -3.74 13.82
N PHE A 310 -1.81 -4.45 14.95
CA PHE A 310 -2.22 -5.86 14.95
C PHE A 310 -3.67 -6.06 14.48
N MET A 311 -4.58 -5.14 14.82
CA MET A 311 -5.96 -5.17 14.33
C MET A 311 -6.03 -4.97 12.81
N GLY A 312 -5.25 -4.05 12.25
CA GLY A 312 -5.17 -3.83 10.80
C GLY A 312 -4.58 -5.03 10.05
N ARG A 313 -3.57 -5.68 10.63
CA ARG A 313 -2.90 -6.84 10.03
C ARG A 313 -3.84 -8.01 9.78
N ALA A 314 -4.79 -8.28 10.68
CA ALA A 314 -5.76 -9.36 10.50
C ALA A 314 -6.66 -9.16 9.26
N LEU A 315 -6.99 -7.90 8.93
CA LEU A 315 -7.76 -7.57 7.72
C LEU A 315 -6.90 -7.74 6.46
N GLU A 316 -5.64 -7.30 6.50
CA GLU A 316 -4.69 -7.49 5.41
C GLU A 316 -4.43 -8.98 5.13
N ASP A 317 -4.29 -9.79 6.18
CA ASP A 317 -4.09 -11.24 6.08
C ASP A 317 -5.31 -11.92 5.44
N ARG A 318 -6.55 -11.53 5.80
CA ARG A 318 -7.77 -12.03 5.15
C ARG A 318 -7.86 -11.64 3.69
N ALA A 319 -7.54 -10.39 3.36
CA ALA A 319 -7.51 -9.92 1.97
C ALA A 319 -6.43 -10.65 1.15
N GLN A 320 -5.30 -10.99 1.77
CA GLN A 320 -4.24 -11.77 1.15
C GLN A 320 -4.67 -13.23 0.91
N GLN A 321 -5.27 -13.87 1.91
CA GLN A 321 -5.83 -15.22 1.78
C GLN A 321 -6.89 -15.28 0.67
N HIS A 322 -7.77 -14.28 0.57
CA HIS A 322 -8.75 -14.21 -0.51
C HIS A 322 -8.10 -14.08 -1.88
N ARG A 323 -7.07 -13.22 -2.03
CA ARG A 323 -6.31 -13.09 -3.28
C ARG A 323 -5.62 -14.39 -3.68
N ASP A 324 -5.05 -15.11 -2.72
CA ASP A 324 -4.32 -16.34 -3.00
C ASP A 324 -5.28 -17.50 -3.32
N ALA A 325 -6.45 -17.56 -2.67
CA ALA A 325 -7.53 -18.49 -3.05
C ALA A 325 -8.03 -18.24 -4.48
N LEU A 326 -8.20 -16.97 -4.86
CA LEU A 326 -8.63 -16.59 -6.21
C LEU A 326 -7.57 -16.94 -7.27
N LYS A 327 -6.27 -16.74 -6.97
CA LYS A 327 -5.19 -17.21 -7.84
C LYS A 327 -5.21 -18.71 -8.02
N ALA A 328 -5.35 -19.48 -6.93
CA ALA A 328 -5.42 -20.94 -7.00
C ALA A 328 -6.61 -21.43 -7.84
N GLN A 329 -7.76 -20.76 -7.71
CA GLN A 329 -8.93 -21.02 -8.53
C GLN A 329 -8.65 -20.74 -10.01
N ILE A 330 -8.04 -19.61 -10.35
CA ILE A 330 -7.67 -19.29 -11.74
C ILE A 330 -6.71 -20.34 -12.30
N SER A 331 -5.68 -20.73 -11.55
CA SER A 331 -4.73 -21.77 -11.97
C SER A 331 -5.44 -23.09 -12.24
N THR A 332 -6.38 -23.50 -11.38
CA THR A 332 -7.16 -24.72 -11.57
C THR A 332 -8.03 -24.64 -12.83
N ASN A 333 -8.69 -23.51 -13.07
CA ASN A 333 -9.50 -23.29 -14.27
C ASN A 333 -8.64 -23.32 -15.54
N ILE A 334 -7.43 -22.75 -15.51
CA ILE A 334 -6.48 -22.81 -16.63
C ILE A 334 -6.07 -24.26 -16.90
N GLU A 335 -5.75 -25.03 -15.86
CA GLU A 335 -5.40 -26.45 -16.02
C GLU A 335 -6.56 -27.28 -16.59
N GLN A 336 -7.80 -26.98 -16.19
CA GLN A 336 -8.98 -27.61 -16.76
C GLN A 336 -9.12 -27.28 -18.25
N LEU A 337 -8.99 -26.00 -18.63
CA LEU A 337 -9.05 -25.58 -20.03
C LEU A 337 -7.92 -26.18 -20.88
N MET A 338 -6.71 -26.30 -20.33
CA MET A 338 -5.58 -26.93 -21.01
C MET A 338 -5.79 -28.43 -21.23
N LYS A 339 -6.66 -29.06 -20.45
CA LYS A 339 -7.04 -30.48 -20.56
C LYS A 339 -8.38 -30.68 -21.27
N ALA A 340 -8.91 -29.65 -21.92
CA ALA A 340 -10.19 -29.75 -22.63
C ALA A 340 -10.10 -30.78 -23.77
N PRO A 341 -11.03 -31.75 -23.84
CA PRO A 341 -11.05 -32.76 -24.90
C PRO A 341 -11.35 -32.12 -26.25
N SER A 342 -10.91 -32.76 -27.32
CA SER A 342 -11.21 -32.27 -28.67
C SER A 342 -12.71 -32.43 -28.99
N LEU A 343 -13.25 -31.61 -29.89
CA LEU A 343 -14.69 -31.61 -30.25
C LEU A 343 -15.21 -32.99 -30.74
N LYS A 344 -14.33 -33.91 -31.11
CA LYS A 344 -14.66 -35.28 -31.53
C LYS A 344 -14.75 -36.28 -30.36
N GLU A 345 -14.14 -35.95 -29.22
CA GLU A 345 -14.03 -36.78 -28.02
C GLU A 345 -15.01 -36.35 -26.92
N ALA A 346 -15.65 -35.19 -27.08
CA ALA A 346 -16.55 -34.62 -26.08
C ALA A 346 -17.89 -35.37 -26.03
N GLU A 347 -18.08 -36.25 -25.05
CA GLU A 347 -19.35 -36.92 -24.79
C GLU A 347 -20.23 -36.12 -23.80
N GLY A 348 -21.42 -35.73 -24.27
CA GLY A 348 -22.60 -35.39 -23.46
C GLY A 348 -22.43 -34.29 -22.39
N LYS A 349 -21.95 -34.65 -21.20
CA LYS A 349 -21.98 -33.81 -19.98
C LYS A 349 -20.66 -33.09 -19.67
N GLU A 350 -19.60 -33.37 -20.40
CA GLU A 350 -18.31 -32.70 -20.26
C GLU A 350 -18.34 -31.16 -20.48
N PRO A 351 -19.20 -30.58 -21.35
CA PRO A 351 -19.28 -29.14 -21.55
C PRO A 351 -19.73 -28.36 -20.30
N GLU A 352 -20.50 -28.98 -19.40
CA GLU A 352 -20.99 -28.33 -18.18
C GLU A 352 -19.86 -28.06 -17.16
N LEU A 353 -18.76 -28.83 -17.24
CA LEU A 353 -17.58 -28.66 -16.39
C LEU A 353 -16.80 -27.38 -16.72
N PHE A 354 -16.98 -26.81 -17.91
CA PHE A 354 -16.31 -25.59 -18.37
C PHE A 354 -17.13 -24.32 -18.18
N LEU A 355 -18.30 -24.42 -17.54
CA LEU A 355 -19.13 -23.27 -17.23
C LEU A 355 -18.53 -22.44 -16.08
N SER A 356 -18.55 -21.13 -16.24
CA SER A 356 -18.20 -20.22 -15.16
C SER A 356 -19.17 -20.38 -13.98
N ARG A 357 -18.64 -20.46 -12.75
CA ARG A 357 -19.45 -20.48 -11.52
C ARG A 357 -20.25 -19.18 -11.32
N SER A 358 -19.81 -18.09 -11.97
CA SER A 358 -20.53 -16.82 -11.98
C SER A 358 -21.64 -16.86 -13.03
N ARG A 359 -22.90 -16.86 -12.57
CA ARG A 359 -24.09 -16.90 -13.44
C ARG A 359 -24.14 -15.75 -14.46
N PRO A 360 -23.83 -14.48 -14.09
CA PRO A 360 -23.78 -13.38 -15.07
C PRO A 360 -22.73 -13.62 -16.16
N VAL A 361 -21.54 -14.06 -15.78
CA VAL A 361 -20.44 -14.34 -16.73
C VAL A 361 -20.81 -15.50 -17.65
N ALA A 362 -21.41 -16.56 -17.12
CA ALA A 362 -21.88 -17.69 -17.91
C ALA A 362 -22.99 -17.29 -18.89
N ALA A 363 -23.96 -16.48 -18.45
CA ALA A 363 -25.05 -15.98 -19.30
C ALA A 363 -24.52 -15.09 -20.44
N LYS A 364 -23.60 -14.17 -20.14
CA LYS A 364 -22.97 -13.29 -21.14
C LYS A 364 -22.13 -14.10 -22.14
N ALA A 365 -21.35 -15.07 -21.67
CA ALA A 365 -20.60 -15.97 -22.54
C ALA A 365 -21.53 -16.76 -23.48
N LYS A 366 -22.66 -17.26 -22.96
CA LYS A 366 -23.68 -17.94 -23.77
C LYS A 366 -24.29 -17.01 -24.82
N GLN A 367 -24.61 -15.77 -24.46
CA GLN A 367 -25.14 -14.78 -25.39
C GLN A 367 -24.14 -14.43 -26.49
N ALA A 368 -22.87 -14.21 -26.14
CA ALA A 368 -21.79 -13.95 -27.09
C ALA A 368 -21.60 -15.13 -28.06
N HIS A 369 -21.64 -16.36 -27.57
CA HIS A 369 -21.57 -17.53 -28.44
C HIS A 369 -22.75 -17.61 -29.42
N LEU A 370 -23.96 -17.33 -28.96
CA LEU A 370 -25.15 -17.31 -29.81
C LEU A 370 -25.10 -16.20 -30.86
N THR A 371 -24.55 -15.03 -30.55
CA THR A 371 -24.35 -13.97 -31.55
C THR A 371 -23.29 -14.37 -32.57
N THR A 372 -22.19 -15.00 -32.15
CA THR A 372 -21.18 -15.57 -33.06
C THR A 372 -21.79 -16.62 -33.99
N LEU A 373 -22.61 -17.54 -33.49
CA LEU A 373 -23.27 -18.57 -34.30
C LEU A 373 -24.25 -17.94 -35.32
N LYS A 374 -25.05 -16.97 -34.90
CA LYS A 374 -25.96 -16.24 -35.80
C LYS A 374 -25.19 -15.51 -36.89
N HIS A 375 -24.04 -14.92 -36.56
CA HIS A 375 -23.17 -14.28 -37.53
C HIS A 375 -22.57 -15.31 -38.51
N ILE A 376 -22.05 -16.44 -38.03
CA ILE A 376 -21.51 -17.53 -38.88
C ILE A 376 -22.58 -18.06 -39.84
N GLN A 377 -23.82 -18.21 -39.39
CA GLN A 377 -24.93 -18.68 -40.21
C GLN A 377 -25.51 -17.61 -41.15
N ALA A 378 -25.11 -16.34 -41.02
CA ALA A 378 -25.63 -15.27 -41.86
C ALA A 378 -25.13 -15.38 -43.32
N PRO A 379 -25.96 -15.00 -44.30
CA PRO A 379 -25.58 -14.94 -45.71
C PRO A 379 -24.37 -14.03 -45.96
N TRP A 380 -23.57 -14.35 -46.99
CA TRP A 380 -22.31 -13.67 -47.31
C TRP A 380 -22.43 -12.14 -47.49
N TRP A 381 -23.57 -11.65 -48.00
CA TRP A 381 -23.83 -10.22 -48.21
C TRP A 381 -24.03 -9.42 -46.91
N LYS A 382 -24.37 -10.07 -45.79
CA LYS A 382 -24.40 -9.44 -44.46
C LYS A 382 -23.03 -9.41 -43.77
N LYS A 383 -22.03 -10.06 -44.36
CA LYS A 383 -20.64 -10.13 -43.85
C LYS A 383 -19.69 -9.21 -44.64
N LEU A 384 -20.24 -8.41 -45.55
CA LEU A 384 -19.48 -7.50 -46.41
C LEU A 384 -19.16 -6.22 -45.63
N GLY A 385 -17.89 -6.05 -45.27
CA GLY A 385 -17.38 -4.89 -44.52
C GLY A 385 -16.63 -5.26 -43.23
N GLU A 386 -16.69 -6.52 -42.78
CA GLU A 386 -15.92 -7.02 -41.62
C GLU A 386 -14.72 -7.83 -42.15
N GLU A 387 -13.49 -7.34 -41.93
CA GLU A 387 -12.28 -8.06 -42.32
C GLU A 387 -12.13 -9.33 -41.48
N ALA A 388 -11.67 -10.44 -42.09
CA ALA A 388 -11.62 -11.78 -41.50
C ALA A 388 -10.65 -11.94 -40.29
N GLY A 389 -10.15 -10.84 -39.73
CA GLY A 389 -9.27 -10.79 -38.55
C GLY A 389 -9.87 -10.06 -37.35
N ASP A 390 -11.04 -9.44 -37.48
CA ASP A 390 -11.71 -8.83 -36.33
C ASP A 390 -12.41 -9.94 -35.52
N GLU A 391 -11.70 -10.45 -34.51
CA GLU A 391 -12.36 -11.10 -33.37
C GLU A 391 -13.54 -10.23 -32.97
N ILE A 392 -14.75 -10.79 -33.02
CA ILE A 392 -16.01 -10.12 -32.63
C ILE A 392 -15.72 -9.31 -31.37
N ASP A 393 -15.56 -8.00 -31.55
CA ASP A 393 -15.20 -7.09 -30.48
C ASP A 393 -16.49 -6.98 -29.65
N VAL A 394 -16.62 -7.86 -28.66
CA VAL A 394 -17.62 -7.70 -27.60
C VAL A 394 -17.43 -6.26 -27.13
N PRO A 395 -18.45 -5.38 -27.26
CA PRO A 395 -18.28 -3.95 -27.02
C PRO A 395 -17.53 -3.74 -25.71
N LYS A 396 -16.28 -3.25 -25.79
CA LYS A 396 -15.39 -3.05 -24.63
C LYS A 396 -16.03 -2.14 -23.58
N ASP A 397 -17.01 -1.34 -23.99
CA ASP A 397 -17.79 -0.47 -23.12
C ASP A 397 -18.67 -1.25 -22.12
N GLU A 398 -19.18 -2.44 -22.44
CA GLU A 398 -19.99 -3.20 -21.48
C GLU A 398 -19.16 -4.02 -20.47
N LEU A 399 -17.92 -4.38 -20.79
CA LEU A 399 -17.00 -5.04 -19.85
C LEU A 399 -16.49 -4.07 -18.77
N SER A 400 -16.40 -2.78 -19.13
CA SER A 400 -15.94 -1.70 -18.26
C SER A 400 -16.96 -1.35 -17.18
N ILE A 401 -18.24 -1.40 -17.52
CA ILE A 401 -19.34 -0.97 -16.64
C ILE A 401 -19.60 -2.00 -15.52
N GLU A 402 -19.42 -3.31 -15.76
CA GLU A 402 -19.68 -4.36 -14.75
C GLU A 402 -18.47 -4.75 -13.89
N LEU A 403 -17.23 -4.52 -14.34
CA LEU A 403 -16.07 -4.67 -13.44
C LEU A 403 -16.08 -3.61 -12.31
N GLY A 404 -16.74 -2.47 -12.54
CA GLY A 404 -17.00 -1.46 -11.53
C GLY A 404 -18.06 -1.86 -10.49
N THR A 405 -19.00 -2.75 -10.84
CA THR A 405 -20.07 -3.20 -9.93
C THR A 405 -19.73 -4.48 -9.17
N LEU A 406 -18.75 -5.26 -9.63
CA LEU A 406 -18.24 -6.44 -8.90
C LEU A 406 -17.30 -6.09 -7.73
N PHE A 407 -16.88 -4.84 -7.59
CA PHE A 407 -16.05 -4.36 -6.48
C PHE A 407 -16.88 -3.60 -5.43
N ILE A 408 -17.90 -4.26 -4.86
CA ILE A 408 -18.54 -3.81 -3.60
C ILE A 408 -17.73 -4.39 -2.44
N GLY A 409 -16.48 -3.97 -2.35
CA GLY A 409 -15.53 -4.34 -1.32
C GLY A 409 -14.84 -3.08 -0.79
N GLY A 410 -15.64 -2.08 -0.42
CA GLY A 410 -15.18 -0.82 0.13
C GLY A 410 -16.14 -0.37 1.22
N THR A 411 -15.67 -0.42 2.46
CA THR A 411 -16.31 0.13 3.66
C THR A 411 -16.94 1.50 3.39
N LYS A 412 -18.24 1.64 3.67
CA LYS A 412 -18.84 2.96 3.85
C LYS A 412 -18.08 3.67 4.98
N PRO A 413 -17.65 4.94 4.82
CA PRO A 413 -17.15 5.72 5.94
C PRO A 413 -18.33 6.04 6.90
N PRO A 414 -18.03 6.32 8.18
CA PRO A 414 -19.04 6.57 9.21
C PRO A 414 -19.96 7.76 8.88
#